data_AF-A0A968ABU9-F1
#
_entry.id   AF-A0A968ABU9-F1
#
_cell.length_a   1.000
_cell.length_b   1.000
_cell.length_c   1.000
_cell.angle_alpha   90.00
_cell.angle_beta   90.00
_cell.angle_gamma   90.00
#
_symmetry.space_group_name_H-M   'P 1'
#
loop_
_entity.id
_entity.type
_entity.pdbx_description
1 polymer ?
#
loop_
_entity_poly.entity_id
_entity_poly.type
_entity_poly.pdbx_seq_one_letter_code
_entity_poly.pdbx_strand_id
1 'polypeptide(L)'
;WRLVGGDTATITIMGDVIVQGGSFETLGTSSPTVVEVNHYGNIDVTGGTFGISRGSQGNGLGTTTWNLFVGNLSVSDAELRNSNPTPGNAKFVFAKGDTQQITFNNVTYGGGDIHFKVADSTTMQITQDMDFNGLVINEGEIDAVGTPTFIDGGVYEHARNGGSVPTAIWDVGSTALFTGITTSTPGNRGQDYYNLTLNTPGLLSNKDMDLVDNTIGGDITVISSGSARWRMVGGDTSTITVMGDVIVQGGSFETLGTSSPTVVEVHHYGNVDVTAGIFAVSRGSQGSGAGSTRWFMHEGDFSISNAETRNSNPTNAWFVFDKDTTQTISLTNVTYGGGGLPIVVDSGATLNFGLSELGGNGLFTLRTG
;
A
#
# COMPACT_ATOMS: atom_id res chain seq x y z
N TRP A 1 7.29 -19.14 30.25
CA TRP A 1 7.99 -20.25 29.59
C TRP A 1 8.62 -19.75 28.32
N ARG A 2 9.84 -20.21 28.03
CA ARG A 2 10.52 -19.98 26.74
C ARG A 2 10.67 -21.30 26.02
N LEU A 3 10.36 -21.35 24.73
CA LEU A 3 10.55 -22.54 23.90
C LEU A 3 12.03 -22.82 23.62
N VAL A 4 12.84 -21.77 23.41
CA VAL A 4 14.27 -21.89 23.05
C VAL A 4 15.15 -21.04 23.95
N GLY A 5 16.33 -21.57 24.28
CA GLY A 5 17.34 -20.94 25.13
C GLY A 5 18.20 -19.86 24.47
N GLY A 6 17.95 -19.51 23.20
CA GLY A 6 18.72 -18.52 22.45
C GLY A 6 19.60 -19.07 21.32
N ASP A 7 19.36 -20.30 20.89
CA ASP A 7 19.99 -20.91 19.71
C ASP A 7 19.03 -20.94 18.51
N THR A 8 19.57 -21.22 17.32
CA THR A 8 18.78 -21.57 16.14
C THR A 8 18.12 -22.94 16.35
N ALA A 9 16.82 -23.04 16.08
CA ALA A 9 16.06 -24.27 16.33
C ALA A 9 14.87 -24.43 15.37
N THR A 10 14.54 -25.68 15.08
CA THR A 10 13.24 -26.06 14.50
C THR A 10 12.47 -26.87 15.53
N ILE A 11 11.24 -26.46 15.81
CA ILE A 11 10.37 -27.07 16.81
C ILE A 11 9.10 -27.54 16.11
N THR A 12 8.66 -28.76 16.42
CA THR A 12 7.37 -29.26 15.94
C THR A 12 6.42 -29.45 17.11
N ILE A 13 5.24 -28.84 17.03
CA ILE A 13 4.17 -28.97 18.02
C ILE A 13 2.99 -29.65 17.33
N MET A 14 2.66 -30.86 17.78
CA MET A 14 1.61 -31.70 17.16
C MET A 14 0.20 -31.49 17.72
N GLY A 15 0.06 -30.68 18.75
CA GLY A 15 -1.22 -30.42 19.42
C GLY A 15 -1.40 -28.93 19.68
N ASP A 16 -2.35 -28.60 20.54
CA ASP A 16 -2.69 -27.20 20.81
C ASP A 16 -1.67 -26.51 21.71
N VAL A 17 -1.46 -25.21 21.49
CA VAL A 17 -0.81 -24.33 22.46
C VAL A 17 -1.89 -23.53 23.16
N ILE A 18 -2.08 -23.78 24.46
CA ILE A 18 -3.09 -23.12 25.28
C ILE A 18 -2.38 -22.25 26.31
N VAL A 19 -2.63 -20.93 26.27
CA VAL A 19 -2.05 -19.95 27.20
C VAL A 19 -3.19 -19.22 27.92
N GLN A 20 -3.41 -19.54 29.18
CA GLN A 20 -4.49 -18.97 29.99
C GLN A 20 -4.03 -17.85 30.93
N GLY A 21 -2.72 -17.61 30.99
CA GLY A 21 -2.10 -16.63 31.88
C GLY A 21 -0.57 -16.78 31.93
N GLY A 22 0.09 -15.83 32.61
CA GLY A 22 1.55 -15.78 32.65
C GLY A 22 2.14 -15.35 31.30
N SER A 23 3.36 -15.80 30.99
CA SER A 23 4.02 -15.46 29.72
C SER A 23 4.53 -16.73 29.03
N PHE A 24 4.13 -16.90 27.77
CA PHE A 24 4.64 -17.90 26.85
C PHE A 24 5.41 -17.18 25.74
N GLU A 25 6.65 -17.57 25.52
CA GLU A 25 7.55 -16.88 24.60
C GLU A 25 8.28 -17.90 23.75
N THR A 26 8.50 -17.63 22.48
CA THR A 26 9.37 -18.49 21.68
C THR A 26 10.81 -18.38 22.16
N LEU A 27 11.35 -17.16 22.27
CA LEU A 27 12.71 -16.91 22.71
C LEU A 27 12.91 -15.49 23.29
N GLY A 28 14.10 -15.23 23.82
CA GLY A 28 14.53 -13.89 24.25
C GLY A 28 16.04 -13.67 24.15
N THR A 29 16.58 -13.61 22.92
CA THR A 29 18.01 -13.39 22.64
C THR A 29 18.28 -12.09 21.87
N SER A 30 19.41 -11.45 22.16
CA SER A 30 19.92 -10.31 21.41
C SER A 30 20.90 -10.71 20.31
N SER A 31 21.23 -12.00 20.16
CA SER A 31 22.08 -12.52 19.09
C SER A 31 21.25 -12.92 17.86
N PRO A 32 21.81 -12.89 16.64
CA PRO A 32 21.12 -13.41 15.46
C PRO A 32 20.81 -14.90 15.63
N THR A 33 19.53 -15.27 15.60
CA THR A 33 19.06 -16.66 15.68
C THR A 33 17.90 -16.88 14.72
N VAL A 34 17.77 -18.10 14.20
CA VAL A 34 16.66 -18.50 13.34
C VAL A 34 15.84 -19.54 14.07
N VAL A 35 14.57 -19.25 14.35
CA VAL A 35 13.66 -20.20 14.99
C VAL A 35 12.48 -20.47 14.07
N GLU A 36 12.22 -21.75 13.82
CA GLU A 36 11.06 -22.21 13.07
C GLU A 36 10.18 -23.07 13.98
N VAL A 37 8.90 -22.75 14.07
CA VAL A 37 7.92 -23.51 14.81
C VAL A 37 6.88 -24.05 13.84
N ASN A 38 6.89 -25.35 13.62
CA ASN A 38 5.92 -26.08 12.81
C ASN A 38 4.78 -26.55 13.72
N HIS A 39 3.61 -25.93 13.57
CA HIS A 39 2.48 -26.11 14.48
C HIS A 39 1.31 -26.81 13.78
N TYR A 40 0.78 -27.86 14.41
CA TYR A 40 -0.28 -28.72 13.88
C TYR A 40 -1.51 -28.81 14.79
N GLY A 41 -1.80 -27.74 15.54
CA GLY A 41 -3.01 -27.63 16.38
C GLY A 41 -3.51 -26.20 16.43
N ASN A 42 -4.44 -25.91 17.33
CA ASN A 42 -4.86 -24.53 17.59
C ASN A 42 -3.82 -23.79 18.45
N ILE A 43 -3.81 -22.47 18.34
CA ILE A 43 -3.17 -21.59 19.33
C ILE A 43 -4.29 -20.79 19.98
N ASP A 44 -4.56 -21.09 21.25
CA ASP A 44 -5.61 -20.45 22.04
C ASP A 44 -4.99 -19.70 23.22
N VAL A 45 -5.01 -18.37 23.15
CA VAL A 45 -4.46 -17.49 24.19
C VAL A 45 -5.61 -16.75 24.83
N THR A 46 -5.97 -17.07 26.07
CA THR A 46 -7.11 -16.46 26.79
C THR A 46 -6.68 -15.59 27.97
N GLY A 47 -5.40 -15.23 28.04
CA GLY A 47 -4.84 -14.39 29.09
C GLY A 47 -3.32 -14.38 29.10
N GLY A 48 -2.73 -13.36 29.72
CA GLY A 48 -1.27 -13.23 29.83
C GLY A 48 -0.61 -12.72 28.54
N THR A 49 0.62 -13.16 28.27
CA THR A 49 1.41 -12.73 27.10
C THR A 49 1.79 -13.93 26.23
N PHE A 50 1.55 -13.83 24.92
CA PHE A 50 2.15 -14.71 23.91
C PHE A 50 3.16 -13.93 23.08
N GLY A 51 4.45 -14.27 23.24
CA GLY A 51 5.56 -13.61 22.56
C GLY A 51 6.12 -14.44 21.41
N ILE A 52 6.04 -13.93 20.18
CA ILE A 52 6.73 -14.52 19.01
C ILE A 52 8.23 -14.35 19.17
N SER A 53 8.68 -13.18 19.60
CA SER A 53 10.07 -12.90 19.93
C SER A 53 10.16 -11.81 20.99
N ARG A 54 10.97 -12.02 22.04
CA ARG A 54 11.23 -10.98 23.07
C ARG A 54 12.62 -10.38 23.03
N GLY A 55 13.46 -10.83 22.12
CA GLY A 55 14.78 -10.25 21.89
C GLY A 55 14.85 -9.66 20.50
N SER A 56 15.77 -8.73 20.28
CA SER A 56 15.97 -8.14 18.96
C SER A 56 16.49 -9.14 17.94
N GLN A 57 16.96 -10.32 18.36
CA GLN A 57 17.55 -11.33 17.48
C GLN A 57 18.68 -10.76 16.63
N GLY A 58 19.62 -10.06 17.27
CA GLY A 58 20.73 -9.41 16.57
C GLY A 58 20.29 -8.17 15.82
N ASN A 59 19.45 -7.33 16.44
CA ASN A 59 18.91 -6.13 15.80
C ASN A 59 18.14 -6.43 14.50
N GLY A 60 17.35 -7.48 14.54
CA GLY A 60 16.47 -7.93 13.48
C GLY A 60 17.15 -8.71 12.37
N LEU A 61 18.39 -9.19 12.58
CA LEU A 61 19.09 -10.07 11.65
C LEU A 61 18.63 -11.54 11.72
N GLY A 62 18.11 -11.95 12.86
CA GLY A 62 17.49 -13.26 13.07
C GLY A 62 15.99 -13.27 12.79
N THR A 63 15.39 -14.45 12.80
CA THR A 63 13.98 -14.67 12.45
C THR A 63 13.28 -15.63 13.42
N THR A 64 11.96 -15.48 13.53
CA THR A 64 11.09 -16.46 14.20
C THR A 64 9.81 -16.64 13.43
N THR A 65 9.61 -17.84 12.89
CA THR A 65 8.46 -18.14 12.04
C THR A 65 7.62 -19.22 12.68
N TRP A 66 6.35 -18.91 12.96
CA TRP A 66 5.36 -19.91 13.35
C TRP A 66 4.55 -20.35 12.13
N ASN A 67 4.88 -21.50 11.55
CA ASN A 67 4.13 -22.11 10.47
C ASN A 67 2.94 -22.87 11.03
N LEU A 68 1.73 -22.34 10.86
CA LEU A 68 0.48 -22.95 11.29
C LEU A 68 -0.06 -23.82 10.14
N PHE A 69 0.30 -25.10 10.14
CA PHE A 69 -0.14 -26.04 9.08
C PHE A 69 -1.55 -26.59 9.30
N VAL A 70 -2.03 -26.54 10.55
CA VAL A 70 -3.37 -26.96 10.98
C VAL A 70 -3.84 -26.00 12.06
N GLY A 71 -5.14 -26.04 12.36
CA GLY A 71 -5.75 -25.27 13.44
C GLY A 71 -5.91 -23.79 13.13
N ASN A 72 -6.44 -23.09 14.14
CA ASN A 72 -6.76 -21.67 14.11
C ASN A 72 -5.90 -20.90 15.13
N LEU A 73 -5.84 -19.57 14.98
CA LEU A 73 -5.24 -18.66 15.95
C LEU A 73 -6.35 -17.85 16.64
N SER A 74 -6.52 -18.05 17.95
CA SER A 74 -7.45 -17.30 18.77
C SER A 74 -6.73 -16.62 19.92
N VAL A 75 -6.94 -15.32 20.07
CA VAL A 75 -6.34 -14.52 21.15
C VAL A 75 -7.43 -13.66 21.77
N SER A 76 -7.66 -13.82 23.07
CA SER A 76 -8.61 -13.05 23.84
C SER A 76 -8.03 -12.57 25.17
N ASP A 77 -8.28 -11.32 25.54
CA ASP A 77 -7.90 -10.74 26.83
C ASP A 77 -6.40 -10.90 27.17
N ALA A 78 -5.54 -10.77 26.15
CA ALA A 78 -4.12 -11.10 26.23
C ALA A 78 -3.23 -10.11 25.45
N GLU A 79 -1.94 -10.15 25.75
CA GLU A 79 -0.90 -9.41 25.03
C GLU A 79 -0.25 -10.30 23.97
N LEU A 80 -0.21 -9.84 22.72
CA LEU A 80 0.71 -10.36 21.71
C LEU A 80 1.98 -9.53 21.71
N ARG A 81 3.13 -10.21 21.69
CA ARG A 81 4.43 -9.53 21.78
C ARG A 81 5.40 -9.93 20.70
N ASN A 82 6.01 -8.91 20.09
CA ASN A 82 7.17 -9.05 19.25
C ASN A 82 8.19 -7.97 19.62
N SER A 83 9.48 -8.31 19.57
CA SER A 83 10.59 -7.40 19.84
C SER A 83 11.70 -7.52 18.79
N ASN A 84 11.46 -8.28 17.72
CA ASN A 84 12.29 -8.22 16.52
C ASN A 84 11.95 -6.93 15.77
N PRO A 85 12.91 -6.00 15.59
CA PRO A 85 12.63 -4.68 15.03
C PRO A 85 12.47 -4.68 13.50
N THR A 86 12.76 -5.79 12.81
CA THR A 86 12.64 -5.87 11.36
C THR A 86 11.28 -6.45 10.97
N PRO A 87 10.44 -5.69 10.24
CA PRO A 87 9.12 -6.15 9.82
C PRO A 87 9.16 -7.51 9.12
N GLY A 88 8.28 -8.42 9.52
CA GLY A 88 8.13 -9.76 8.92
C GLY A 88 9.18 -10.80 9.34
N ASN A 89 10.22 -10.43 10.09
CA ASN A 89 11.23 -11.40 10.54
C ASN A 89 10.74 -12.28 11.71
N ALA A 90 9.87 -11.75 12.58
CA ALA A 90 9.12 -12.54 13.55
C ALA A 90 7.63 -12.54 13.17
N LYS A 91 7.06 -13.67 12.78
CA LYS A 91 5.71 -13.73 12.21
C LYS A 91 4.99 -15.06 12.43
N PHE A 92 3.67 -15.02 12.28
CA PHE A 92 2.86 -16.20 12.00
C PHE A 92 2.68 -16.39 10.49
N VAL A 93 2.70 -17.65 10.05
CA VAL A 93 2.41 -18.05 8.66
C VAL A 93 1.22 -18.99 8.70
N PHE A 94 0.11 -18.56 8.14
CA PHE A 94 -1.05 -19.42 7.89
C PHE A 94 -0.75 -20.24 6.65
N ALA A 95 -0.60 -21.56 6.84
CA ALA A 95 -0.03 -22.49 5.86
C ALA A 95 -0.87 -23.77 5.69
N LYS A 96 -2.09 -23.80 6.21
CA LYS A 96 -3.02 -24.91 5.94
C LYS A 96 -3.48 -24.84 4.49
N GLY A 97 -3.53 -25.97 3.79
CA GLY A 97 -4.02 -26.06 2.41
C GLY A 97 -5.54 -25.87 2.24
N ASP A 98 -6.16 -25.07 3.12
CA ASP A 98 -7.61 -24.79 3.23
C ASP A 98 -7.78 -23.53 4.12
N THR A 99 -8.99 -23.27 4.60
CA THR A 99 -9.33 -22.14 5.46
C THR A 99 -8.74 -22.27 6.87
N GLN A 100 -8.09 -21.21 7.37
CA GLN A 100 -7.71 -21.03 8.78
C GLN A 100 -8.31 -19.77 9.33
N GLN A 101 -8.84 -19.83 10.55
CA GLN A 101 -9.43 -18.68 11.21
C GLN A 101 -8.41 -17.95 12.07
N ILE A 102 -8.55 -16.63 12.09
CA ILE A 102 -7.95 -15.74 13.07
C ILE A 102 -9.06 -14.97 13.81
N THR A 103 -8.94 -14.90 15.12
CA THR A 103 -9.90 -14.21 16.01
C THR A 103 -9.16 -13.48 17.12
N PHE A 104 -9.21 -12.15 17.12
CA PHE A 104 -8.68 -11.31 18.21
C PHE A 104 -9.81 -10.59 18.94
N ASN A 105 -9.87 -10.74 20.27
CA ASN A 105 -10.83 -10.06 21.13
C ASN A 105 -10.11 -9.41 22.31
N ASN A 106 -10.16 -8.07 22.42
CA ASN A 106 -9.47 -7.35 23.51
C ASN A 106 -7.97 -7.71 23.59
N VAL A 107 -7.27 -7.64 22.46
CA VAL A 107 -5.84 -7.95 22.35
C VAL A 107 -5.02 -6.67 22.49
N THR A 108 -3.95 -6.71 23.26
CA THR A 108 -2.97 -5.62 23.36
C THR A 108 -1.69 -5.99 22.60
N TYR A 109 -1.12 -5.07 21.83
CA TYR A 109 0.19 -5.25 21.21
C TYR A 109 1.30 -4.75 22.14
N GLY A 110 2.15 -5.67 22.61
CA GLY A 110 3.26 -5.39 23.52
C GLY A 110 4.61 -5.38 22.82
N GLY A 111 5.41 -4.35 23.07
CA GLY A 111 6.82 -4.28 22.66
C GLY A 111 7.08 -3.87 21.20
N GLY A 112 6.25 -4.29 20.24
CA GLY A 112 6.40 -4.03 18.80
C GLY A 112 5.32 -4.70 17.96
N ASP A 113 5.52 -4.69 16.64
CA ASP A 113 4.48 -5.04 15.67
C ASP A 113 4.31 -6.54 15.46
N ILE A 114 3.07 -6.99 15.27
CA ILE A 114 2.76 -8.40 15.02
C ILE A 114 2.56 -8.61 13.52
N HIS A 115 3.37 -9.48 12.95
CA HIS A 115 3.37 -9.74 11.52
C HIS A 115 2.75 -11.10 11.17
N PHE A 116 2.12 -11.15 9.99
CA PHE A 116 1.42 -12.30 9.47
C PHE A 116 1.78 -12.53 8.01
N LYS A 117 1.72 -13.79 7.59
CA LYS A 117 1.74 -14.19 6.18
C LYS A 117 0.64 -15.20 5.93
N VAL A 118 -0.10 -15.01 4.84
CA VAL A 118 -1.04 -16.00 4.29
C VAL A 118 -0.33 -16.68 3.14
N ALA A 119 -0.04 -17.98 3.26
CA ALA A 119 0.57 -18.76 2.18
C ALA A 119 -0.39 -18.89 0.99
N ASP A 120 0.16 -19.07 -0.21
CA ASP A 120 -0.57 -19.22 -1.48
C ASP A 120 -1.63 -20.34 -1.50
N SER A 121 -1.48 -21.33 -0.64
CA SER A 121 -2.38 -22.47 -0.48
C SER A 121 -3.48 -22.27 0.57
N THR A 122 -3.54 -21.11 1.22
CA THR A 122 -4.38 -20.86 2.40
C THR A 122 -5.39 -19.75 2.15
N THR A 123 -6.59 -19.91 2.74
CA THR A 123 -7.53 -18.82 2.96
C THR A 123 -7.49 -18.44 4.45
N MET A 124 -7.04 -17.23 4.78
CA MET A 124 -7.17 -16.68 6.12
C MET A 124 -8.57 -16.09 6.28
N GLN A 125 -9.35 -16.60 7.22
CA GLN A 125 -10.67 -16.06 7.55
C GLN A 125 -10.58 -15.17 8.80
N ILE A 126 -10.86 -13.88 8.61
CA ILE A 126 -10.98 -12.90 9.70
C ILE A 126 -12.42 -12.91 10.18
N THR A 127 -12.64 -13.48 11.36
CA THR A 127 -13.99 -13.84 11.81
C THR A 127 -14.79 -12.70 12.45
N GLN A 128 -14.11 -11.64 12.87
CA GLN A 128 -14.68 -10.46 13.53
C GLN A 128 -13.77 -9.25 13.32
N ASP A 129 -14.26 -8.05 13.64
CA ASP A 129 -13.48 -6.81 13.57
C ASP A 129 -12.21 -6.96 14.43
N MET A 130 -11.06 -6.59 13.86
CA MET A 130 -9.78 -6.64 14.57
C MET A 130 -8.73 -5.76 13.92
N ASP A 131 -7.77 -5.35 14.74
CA ASP A 131 -6.70 -4.46 14.31
C ASP A 131 -5.48 -5.25 13.81
N PHE A 132 -4.68 -4.60 12.96
CA PHE A 132 -3.37 -5.06 12.51
C PHE A 132 -2.37 -3.91 12.63
N ASN A 133 -1.43 -4.04 13.56
CA ASN A 133 -0.38 -3.05 13.81
C ASN A 133 0.93 -3.34 13.08
N GLY A 134 1.01 -4.47 12.37
CA GLY A 134 2.21 -4.90 11.67
C GLY A 134 1.97 -5.21 10.20
N LEU A 135 2.82 -6.08 9.66
CA LEU A 135 2.84 -6.44 8.25
C LEU A 135 1.98 -7.69 8.03
N VAL A 136 0.99 -7.62 7.15
CA VAL A 136 0.19 -8.75 6.68
C VAL A 136 0.53 -9.01 5.21
N ILE A 137 1.31 -10.07 4.96
CA ILE A 137 1.68 -10.49 3.60
C ILE A 137 0.64 -11.46 3.07
N ASN A 138 -0.02 -11.11 1.97
CA ASN A 138 -1.05 -11.93 1.35
C ASN A 138 -0.57 -12.57 0.04
N GLU A 139 -0.09 -13.82 0.12
CA GLU A 139 0.16 -14.67 -1.07
C GLU A 139 -1.04 -15.58 -1.37
N GLY A 140 -1.82 -15.94 -0.35
CA GLY A 140 -3.08 -16.67 -0.42
C GLY A 140 -4.30 -15.76 -0.47
N GLU A 141 -5.42 -16.19 0.10
CA GLU A 141 -6.68 -15.43 0.15
C GLU A 141 -7.01 -14.94 1.55
N ILE A 142 -7.62 -13.76 1.66
CA ILE A 142 -8.19 -13.25 2.91
C ILE A 142 -9.69 -13.13 2.72
N ASP A 143 -10.43 -13.90 3.51
CA ASP A 143 -11.88 -13.84 3.62
C ASP A 143 -12.24 -13.07 4.91
N ALA A 144 -12.61 -11.80 4.73
CA ALA A 144 -12.90 -10.90 5.84
C ALA A 144 -14.42 -10.89 6.12
N VAL A 145 -14.85 -11.67 7.13
CA VAL A 145 -16.22 -11.65 7.65
C VAL A 145 -16.40 -10.45 8.58
N GLY A 146 -15.40 -10.20 9.43
CA GLY A 146 -15.25 -8.94 10.15
C GLY A 146 -14.38 -7.94 9.38
N THR A 147 -14.40 -6.69 9.80
CA THR A 147 -13.65 -5.60 9.16
C THR A 147 -12.25 -5.50 9.77
N PRO A 148 -11.18 -5.85 9.03
CA PRO A 148 -9.82 -5.56 9.47
C PRO A 148 -9.57 -4.04 9.49
N THR A 149 -8.91 -3.57 10.54
CA THR A 149 -8.37 -2.20 10.61
C THR A 149 -6.85 -2.26 10.58
N PHE A 150 -6.23 -1.66 9.57
CA PHE A 150 -4.79 -1.42 9.61
C PHE A 150 -4.56 -0.11 10.34
N ILE A 151 -3.98 -0.19 11.54
CA ILE A 151 -3.72 0.99 12.39
C ILE A 151 -2.39 1.66 12.00
N ASP A 152 -1.99 2.72 12.69
CA ASP A 152 -0.71 3.42 12.46
C ASP A 152 0.47 2.43 12.37
N GLY A 153 1.28 2.56 11.32
CA GLY A 153 2.38 1.64 11.00
C GLY A 153 1.97 0.28 10.42
N GLY A 154 0.68 -0.08 10.45
CA GLY A 154 0.14 -1.30 9.87
C GLY A 154 0.25 -1.33 8.35
N VAL A 155 0.67 -2.47 7.80
CA VAL A 155 0.88 -2.65 6.36
C VAL A 155 0.15 -3.89 5.86
N TYR A 156 -0.70 -3.70 4.86
CA TYR A 156 -1.19 -4.79 4.03
C TYR A 156 -0.32 -4.92 2.78
N GLU A 157 0.31 -6.07 2.57
CA GLU A 157 1.02 -6.37 1.34
C GLU A 157 0.20 -7.35 0.48
N HIS A 158 -0.26 -6.89 -0.68
CA HIS A 158 -0.84 -7.74 -1.71
C HIS A 158 0.28 -8.40 -2.54
N ALA A 159 0.82 -9.49 -2.01
CA ALA A 159 1.93 -10.27 -2.57
C ALA A 159 1.47 -11.38 -3.53
N ARG A 160 0.35 -11.17 -4.25
CA ARG A 160 -0.20 -12.16 -5.20
C ARG A 160 -0.69 -11.52 -6.49
N ASN A 161 -0.91 -12.37 -7.49
CA ASN A 161 -1.48 -11.99 -8.77
C ASN A 161 -3.01 -12.21 -8.78
N GLY A 162 -3.80 -11.14 -8.93
CA GLY A 162 -5.26 -11.19 -8.86
C GLY A 162 -5.77 -11.49 -7.45
N GLY A 163 -6.90 -12.19 -7.34
CA GLY A 163 -7.62 -12.31 -6.06
C GLY A 163 -8.36 -11.02 -5.73
N SER A 164 -8.61 -10.76 -4.45
CA SER A 164 -9.24 -9.53 -3.97
C SER A 164 -8.46 -8.93 -2.80
N VAL A 165 -8.51 -7.62 -2.67
CA VAL A 165 -8.11 -6.90 -1.45
C VAL A 165 -9.27 -7.00 -0.45
N PRO A 166 -9.06 -7.36 0.82
CA PRO A 166 -10.13 -7.35 1.81
C PRO A 166 -10.67 -5.92 1.98
N THR A 167 -11.97 -5.77 2.20
CA THR A 167 -12.52 -4.48 2.62
C THR A 167 -11.98 -4.18 4.02
N ALA A 168 -11.28 -3.07 4.18
CA ALA A 168 -10.59 -2.72 5.42
C ALA A 168 -10.78 -1.25 5.77
N ILE A 169 -10.55 -0.93 7.04
CA ILE A 169 -10.34 0.44 7.50
C ILE A 169 -8.84 0.73 7.46
N TRP A 170 -8.48 1.86 6.86
CA TRP A 170 -7.09 2.32 6.70
C TRP A 170 -6.88 3.55 7.57
N ASP A 171 -6.47 3.36 8.81
CA ASP A 171 -6.26 4.47 9.75
C ASP A 171 -5.03 5.29 9.35
N VAL A 172 -4.95 6.49 9.95
CA VAL A 172 -3.80 7.40 9.80
C VAL A 172 -2.50 6.66 10.09
N GLY A 173 -1.57 6.71 9.13
CA GLY A 173 -0.26 6.04 9.17
C GLY A 173 -0.22 4.65 8.55
N SER A 174 -1.36 4.03 8.22
CA SER A 174 -1.41 2.70 7.60
C SER A 174 -1.03 2.72 6.12
N THR A 175 -0.64 1.56 5.55
CA THR A 175 -0.22 1.44 4.15
C THR A 175 -0.81 0.21 3.46
N ALA A 176 -1.41 0.43 2.28
CA ALA A 176 -1.65 -0.63 1.30
C ALA A 176 -0.48 -0.71 0.31
N LEU A 177 0.19 -1.86 0.25
CA LEU A 177 1.36 -2.13 -0.58
C LEU A 177 1.05 -3.21 -1.60
N PHE A 178 1.24 -2.93 -2.89
CA PHE A 178 1.06 -3.89 -3.97
C PHE A 178 2.40 -4.31 -4.56
N THR A 179 2.71 -5.60 -4.48
CA THR A 179 4.01 -6.17 -4.92
C THR A 179 3.87 -7.34 -5.89
N GLY A 180 2.85 -8.20 -5.70
CA GLY A 180 2.73 -9.48 -6.42
C GLY A 180 1.94 -9.43 -7.74
N ILE A 181 1.40 -8.28 -8.13
CA ILE A 181 0.55 -8.16 -9.32
C ILE A 181 1.39 -8.28 -10.58
N THR A 182 1.01 -9.19 -11.48
CA THR A 182 1.70 -9.39 -12.77
C THR A 182 0.75 -9.27 -13.97
N THR A 183 -0.29 -10.10 -14.05
CA THR A 183 -1.22 -10.17 -15.19
C THR A 183 -2.67 -9.86 -14.83
N SER A 184 -3.09 -10.17 -13.60
CA SER A 184 -4.48 -10.10 -13.15
C SER A 184 -4.67 -8.97 -12.15
N THR A 185 -5.64 -8.11 -12.40
CA THR A 185 -6.02 -7.03 -11.49
C THR A 185 -6.72 -7.61 -10.26
N PRO A 186 -6.38 -7.19 -9.02
CA PRO A 186 -7.16 -7.57 -7.86
C PRO A 186 -8.56 -6.94 -7.87
N GLY A 187 -9.55 -7.67 -7.38
CA GLY A 187 -10.85 -7.12 -7.01
C GLY A 187 -10.77 -6.24 -5.77
N ASN A 188 -11.75 -5.36 -5.58
CA ASN A 188 -11.90 -4.51 -4.38
C ASN A 188 -10.66 -3.66 -4.02
N ARG A 189 -9.87 -3.32 -5.03
CA ARG A 189 -8.65 -2.50 -4.93
C ARG A 189 -8.92 -0.99 -4.85
N GLY A 190 -10.16 -0.57 -5.09
CA GLY A 190 -10.60 0.81 -4.96
C GLY A 190 -11.14 1.03 -3.55
N GLN A 191 -10.31 1.56 -2.66
CA GLN A 191 -10.67 1.84 -1.27
C GLN A 191 -10.02 3.15 -0.80
N ASP A 192 -10.53 3.69 0.30
CA ASP A 192 -10.00 4.89 0.93
C ASP A 192 -8.75 4.56 1.75
N TYR A 193 -7.65 4.24 1.06
CA TYR A 193 -6.37 3.97 1.69
C TYR A 193 -5.83 5.20 2.43
N TYR A 194 -5.09 5.02 3.52
CA TYR A 194 -4.28 6.12 4.05
C TYR A 194 -3.06 6.33 3.13
N ASN A 195 -2.06 5.46 3.18
CA ASN A 195 -0.98 5.44 2.18
C ASN A 195 -1.20 4.32 1.15
N LEU A 196 -0.88 4.59 -0.11
CA LEU A 196 -0.90 3.61 -1.21
C LEU A 196 0.50 3.50 -1.84
N THR A 197 1.08 2.30 -1.83
CA THR A 197 2.36 2.03 -2.49
C THR A 197 2.25 0.98 -3.59
N LEU A 198 2.74 1.32 -4.79
CA LEU A 198 2.77 0.46 -5.96
C LEU A 198 4.22 0.09 -6.29
N ASN A 199 4.60 -1.16 -6.03
CA ASN A 199 5.92 -1.70 -6.33
C ASN A 199 5.81 -3.03 -7.05
N THR A 200 5.33 -2.99 -8.29
CA THR A 200 5.03 -4.16 -9.12
C THR A 200 5.97 -4.22 -10.32
N PRO A 201 7.28 -4.52 -10.14
CA PRO A 201 8.25 -4.56 -11.23
C PRO A 201 7.95 -5.67 -12.26
N GLY A 202 7.18 -6.69 -11.88
CA GLY A 202 6.72 -7.77 -12.75
C GLY A 202 5.42 -7.50 -13.51
N LEU A 203 4.88 -6.28 -13.47
CA LEU A 203 3.60 -5.97 -14.11
C LEU A 203 3.72 -6.01 -15.65
N LEU A 204 2.87 -6.81 -16.29
CA LEU A 204 2.97 -7.14 -17.73
C LEU A 204 1.92 -6.44 -18.61
N SER A 205 0.93 -5.78 -18.01
CA SER A 205 -0.12 -5.07 -18.74
C SER A 205 -0.65 -3.91 -17.92
N ASN A 206 -1.21 -2.89 -18.58
CA ASN A 206 -1.75 -1.73 -17.89
C ASN A 206 -2.85 -2.15 -16.92
N LYS A 207 -2.86 -1.51 -15.75
CA LYS A 207 -3.84 -1.72 -14.69
C LYS A 207 -4.27 -0.37 -14.14
N ASP A 208 -5.37 -0.39 -13.43
CA ASP A 208 -5.90 0.74 -12.71
C ASP A 208 -6.20 0.34 -11.27
N MET A 209 -6.31 1.31 -10.37
CA MET A 209 -6.60 1.11 -8.95
C MET A 209 -8.08 1.22 -8.60
N ASP A 210 -8.95 1.44 -9.59
CA ASP A 210 -10.40 1.56 -9.37
C ASP A 210 -10.79 2.63 -8.33
N LEU A 211 -10.02 3.71 -8.22
CA LEU A 211 -10.23 4.77 -7.23
C LEU A 211 -11.43 5.65 -7.61
N VAL A 212 -12.62 5.07 -7.72
CA VAL A 212 -13.85 5.78 -8.11
C VAL A 212 -14.46 6.40 -6.85
N ASP A 213 -14.40 7.73 -6.76
CA ASP A 213 -14.94 8.50 -5.63
C ASP A 213 -14.24 8.21 -4.29
N ASN A 214 -12.97 7.77 -4.36
CA ASN A 214 -12.14 7.45 -3.21
C ASN A 214 -11.25 8.61 -2.74
N THR A 215 -10.88 8.56 -1.46
CA THR A 215 -9.89 9.45 -0.83
C THR A 215 -8.66 8.67 -0.40
N ILE A 216 -7.49 9.11 -0.85
CA ILE A 216 -6.21 8.69 -0.29
C ILE A 216 -5.83 9.67 0.83
N GLY A 217 -5.83 9.19 2.07
CA GLY A 217 -5.64 10.03 3.27
C GLY A 217 -4.21 10.53 3.50
N GLY A 218 -3.24 9.90 2.86
CA GLY A 218 -1.82 10.22 2.87
C GLY A 218 -1.24 10.13 1.47
N ASP A 219 -0.09 9.47 1.32
CA ASP A 219 0.72 9.51 0.09
C ASP A 219 0.35 8.40 -0.91
N ILE A 220 0.49 8.71 -2.20
CA ILE A 220 0.59 7.70 -3.26
C ILE A 220 2.05 7.60 -3.69
N THR A 221 2.68 6.44 -3.49
CA THR A 221 4.05 6.18 -3.93
C THR A 221 4.08 5.11 -5.03
N VAL A 222 4.68 5.45 -6.19
CA VAL A 222 4.97 4.51 -7.26
C VAL A 222 6.46 4.28 -7.36
N ILE A 223 6.89 3.10 -6.92
CA ILE A 223 8.30 2.67 -6.97
C ILE A 223 8.61 2.07 -8.34
N SER A 224 7.76 1.16 -8.80
CA SER A 224 7.90 0.51 -10.10
C SER A 224 6.58 -0.09 -10.58
N SER A 225 6.33 0.01 -11.88
CA SER A 225 5.23 -0.65 -12.59
C SER A 225 5.74 -1.60 -13.67
N GLY A 226 7.02 -2.01 -13.59
CA GLY A 226 7.66 -2.85 -14.60
C GLY A 226 7.64 -2.21 -15.98
N SER A 227 7.13 -2.95 -16.98
CA SER A 227 6.99 -2.48 -18.37
C SER A 227 5.61 -1.88 -18.67
N ALA A 228 4.71 -1.89 -17.68
CA ALA A 228 3.32 -1.50 -17.80
C ALA A 228 3.02 -0.23 -16.99
N ARG A 229 1.74 0.08 -16.82
CA ARG A 229 1.25 1.35 -16.26
C ARG A 229 0.25 1.10 -15.14
N TRP A 230 0.33 1.95 -14.13
CA TRP A 230 -0.74 2.12 -13.15
C TRP A 230 -1.56 3.36 -13.46
N ARG A 231 -2.87 3.21 -13.32
CA ARG A 231 -3.85 4.28 -13.45
C ARG A 231 -4.61 4.44 -12.14
N MET A 232 -5.10 5.63 -11.85
CA MET A 232 -6.02 5.84 -10.73
C MET A 232 -7.37 5.16 -11.02
N VAL A 233 -7.90 5.32 -12.24
CA VAL A 233 -9.18 4.72 -12.68
C VAL A 233 -9.12 4.09 -14.07
N GLY A 234 -9.96 3.08 -14.31
CA GLY A 234 -9.98 2.28 -15.54
C GLY A 234 -10.69 2.94 -16.72
N GLY A 235 -11.77 3.68 -16.46
CA GLY A 235 -12.55 4.34 -17.50
C GLY A 235 -13.88 4.91 -17.02
N ASP A 236 -13.95 5.32 -15.77
CA ASP A 236 -15.15 5.82 -15.11
C ASP A 236 -15.04 7.33 -14.86
N THR A 237 -16.17 8.01 -14.91
CA THR A 237 -16.25 9.38 -14.39
C THR A 237 -16.15 9.32 -12.87
N SER A 238 -15.25 10.10 -12.28
CA SER A 238 -14.92 9.98 -10.86
C SER A 238 -14.28 11.25 -10.32
N THR A 239 -14.39 11.43 -9.00
CA THR A 239 -13.61 12.40 -8.25
C THR A 239 -12.67 11.68 -7.30
N ILE A 240 -11.36 11.89 -7.40
CA ILE A 240 -10.39 11.31 -6.48
C ILE A 240 -9.83 12.41 -5.59
N THR A 241 -9.71 12.16 -4.30
CA THR A 241 -9.00 13.06 -3.38
C THR A 241 -7.68 12.44 -2.95
N VAL A 242 -6.60 13.22 -2.95
CA VAL A 242 -5.29 12.82 -2.42
C VAL A 242 -4.84 13.88 -1.43
N MET A 243 -4.76 13.50 -0.16
CA MET A 243 -4.45 14.43 0.93
C MET A 243 -2.95 14.62 1.15
N GLY A 244 -2.13 13.59 0.88
CA GLY A 244 -0.67 13.64 0.95
C GLY A 244 -0.04 13.83 -0.41
N ASP A 245 1.22 13.41 -0.53
CA ASP A 245 2.07 13.59 -1.70
C ASP A 245 1.82 12.51 -2.77
N VAL A 246 2.06 12.84 -4.04
CA VAL A 246 2.21 11.87 -5.12
C VAL A 246 3.67 11.76 -5.53
N ILE A 247 4.27 10.60 -5.22
CA ILE A 247 5.70 10.33 -5.36
C ILE A 247 5.90 9.26 -6.44
N VAL A 248 6.60 9.58 -7.52
CA VAL A 248 6.90 8.65 -8.62
C VAL A 248 8.41 8.49 -8.78
N GLN A 249 8.92 7.37 -8.28
CA GLN A 249 10.34 7.04 -8.28
C GLN A 249 10.77 6.22 -9.50
N GLY A 250 9.80 5.66 -10.24
CA GLY A 250 9.98 4.83 -11.41
C GLY A 250 8.66 4.35 -11.98
N GLY A 251 8.70 3.53 -13.04
CA GLY A 251 7.49 3.01 -13.68
C GLY A 251 6.69 4.08 -14.45
N SER A 252 5.37 3.91 -14.52
CA SER A 252 4.44 4.79 -15.23
C SER A 252 3.15 4.94 -14.42
N PHE A 253 2.83 6.18 -14.00
CA PHE A 253 1.66 6.50 -13.19
C PHE A 253 0.80 7.61 -13.82
N GLU A 254 -0.49 7.36 -13.90
CA GLU A 254 -1.42 8.17 -14.69
C GLU A 254 -2.80 8.27 -14.05
N THR A 255 -3.60 9.29 -14.37
CA THR A 255 -4.98 9.32 -13.90
C THR A 255 -5.83 8.22 -14.55
N LEU A 256 -5.75 8.07 -15.88
CA LEU A 256 -6.56 7.12 -16.65
C LEU A 256 -6.01 6.86 -18.06
N GLY A 257 -6.64 5.93 -18.80
CA GLY A 257 -6.31 5.71 -20.21
C GLY A 257 -7.43 5.17 -21.09
N THR A 258 -8.66 5.71 -20.96
CA THR A 258 -9.82 5.31 -21.77
C THR A 258 -10.00 6.15 -23.05
N SER A 259 -10.65 5.55 -24.05
CA SER A 259 -11.12 6.25 -25.26
C SER A 259 -12.58 6.64 -25.18
N SER A 260 -13.29 6.33 -24.09
CA SER A 260 -14.68 6.74 -23.85
C SER A 260 -14.76 8.14 -23.22
N PRO A 261 -15.81 8.92 -23.50
CA PRO A 261 -15.99 10.26 -22.92
C PRO A 261 -16.26 10.15 -21.41
N THR A 262 -15.22 10.36 -20.61
CA THR A 262 -15.22 10.31 -19.14
C THR A 262 -14.80 11.64 -18.59
N VAL A 263 -15.25 11.99 -17.39
CA VAL A 263 -14.84 13.20 -16.68
C VAL A 263 -14.18 12.78 -15.37
N VAL A 264 -12.90 13.08 -15.20
CA VAL A 264 -12.18 12.72 -13.97
C VAL A 264 -11.56 13.94 -13.35
N GLU A 265 -11.81 14.13 -12.06
CA GLU A 265 -11.22 15.19 -11.25
C GLU A 265 -10.34 14.56 -10.18
N VAL A 266 -9.13 15.07 -10.01
CA VAL A 266 -8.23 14.73 -8.92
C VAL A 266 -8.04 16.00 -8.10
N HIS A 267 -8.39 15.97 -6.82
CA HIS A 267 -8.14 17.04 -5.86
C HIS A 267 -6.97 16.65 -4.97
N HIS A 268 -5.86 17.38 -5.11
CA HIS A 268 -4.59 17.02 -4.51
C HIS A 268 -4.08 18.13 -3.57
N TYR A 269 -3.73 17.75 -2.34
CA TYR A 269 -3.32 18.66 -1.26
C TYR A 269 -1.85 18.50 -0.83
N GLY A 270 -1.10 17.57 -1.43
CA GLY A 270 0.33 17.43 -1.21
C GLY A 270 1.17 17.84 -2.42
N ASN A 271 2.47 17.54 -2.34
CA ASN A 271 3.43 17.75 -3.40
C ASN A 271 3.31 16.67 -4.47
N VAL A 272 3.62 17.02 -5.71
CA VAL A 272 3.99 16.03 -6.74
C VAL A 272 5.51 15.98 -6.80
N ASP A 273 6.10 14.81 -6.56
CA ASP A 273 7.55 14.58 -6.75
C ASP A 273 7.82 13.39 -7.67
N VAL A 274 8.32 13.66 -8.87
CA VAL A 274 8.65 12.65 -9.88
C VAL A 274 10.15 12.66 -10.12
N THR A 275 10.84 11.55 -9.83
CA THR A 275 12.31 11.46 -9.95
C THR A 275 12.79 10.48 -11.02
N ALA A 276 11.89 9.65 -11.55
CA ALA A 276 12.12 8.85 -12.76
C ALA A 276 10.78 8.36 -13.34
N GLY A 277 10.84 7.61 -14.45
CA GLY A 277 9.66 6.98 -15.03
C GLY A 277 8.79 7.94 -15.83
N ILE A 278 7.47 7.68 -15.84
CA ILE A 278 6.47 8.47 -16.55
C ILE A 278 5.39 8.94 -15.57
N PHE A 279 5.07 10.24 -15.59
CA PHE A 279 3.91 10.79 -14.90
C PHE A 279 3.04 11.58 -15.88
N ALA A 280 1.76 11.21 -16.01
CA ALA A 280 0.89 11.76 -17.05
C ALA A 280 -0.53 12.02 -16.56
N VAL A 281 -1.07 13.21 -16.87
CA VAL A 281 -2.44 13.58 -16.53
C VAL A 281 -3.48 12.71 -17.24
N SER A 282 -3.21 12.27 -18.47
CA SER A 282 -4.11 11.36 -19.20
C SER A 282 -3.38 10.58 -20.28
N ARG A 283 -3.69 9.30 -20.40
CA ARG A 283 -3.18 8.38 -21.45
C ARG A 283 -4.28 7.84 -22.34
N GLY A 284 -5.46 8.45 -22.30
CA GLY A 284 -6.59 8.13 -23.15
C GLY A 284 -7.07 9.37 -23.90
N SER A 285 -7.75 9.19 -25.03
CA SER A 285 -8.32 10.32 -25.78
C SER A 285 -9.62 10.84 -25.17
N GLN A 286 -10.24 10.07 -24.28
CA GLN A 286 -11.52 10.35 -23.63
C GLN A 286 -12.60 10.79 -24.61
N GLY A 287 -12.86 9.99 -25.64
CA GLY A 287 -13.85 10.31 -26.67
C GLY A 287 -13.39 11.43 -27.59
N SER A 288 -12.11 11.43 -27.97
CA SER A 288 -11.51 12.47 -28.82
C SER A 288 -11.66 13.88 -28.23
N GLY A 289 -11.44 14.00 -26.93
CA GLY A 289 -11.51 15.26 -26.18
C GLY A 289 -12.90 15.64 -25.67
N ALA A 290 -13.94 14.84 -25.93
CA ALA A 290 -15.28 15.07 -25.40
C ALA A 290 -15.34 14.94 -23.87
N GLY A 291 -14.60 13.97 -23.31
CA GLY A 291 -14.33 13.85 -21.89
C GLY A 291 -13.13 14.69 -21.44
N SER A 292 -12.91 14.75 -20.13
CA SER A 292 -11.89 15.62 -19.53
C SER A 292 -11.18 14.99 -18.33
N THR A 293 -9.95 15.46 -18.07
CA THR A 293 -9.26 15.20 -16.80
C THR A 293 -8.78 16.53 -16.21
N ARG A 294 -9.06 16.76 -14.92
CA ARG A 294 -8.54 17.90 -14.18
C ARG A 294 -7.79 17.38 -12.97
N TRP A 295 -6.52 17.73 -12.87
CA TRP A 295 -5.77 17.49 -11.65
C TRP A 295 -5.58 18.82 -10.95
N PHE A 296 -6.45 19.13 -9.99
CA PHE A 296 -6.39 20.31 -9.15
C PHE A 296 -5.33 20.15 -8.08
N MET A 297 -4.38 21.09 -8.05
CA MET A 297 -3.28 21.19 -7.11
C MET A 297 -3.61 22.30 -6.11
N HIS A 298 -4.43 21.96 -5.12
CA HIS A 298 -4.92 22.92 -4.12
C HIS A 298 -3.79 23.42 -3.21
N GLU A 299 -2.82 22.54 -2.96
CA GLU A 299 -1.66 22.79 -2.12
C GLU A 299 -0.41 22.16 -2.73
N GLY A 300 0.70 22.16 -1.98
CA GLY A 300 1.97 21.59 -2.40
C GLY A 300 2.66 22.29 -3.57
N ASP A 301 3.87 21.80 -3.85
CA ASP A 301 4.69 22.15 -5.01
C ASP A 301 4.73 21.00 -6.03
N PHE A 302 5.23 21.28 -7.24
CA PHE A 302 5.29 20.31 -8.34
C PHE A 302 6.72 20.15 -8.87
N SER A 303 7.31 18.96 -8.71
CA SER A 303 8.64 18.62 -9.24
C SER A 303 8.61 17.44 -10.21
N ILE A 304 9.26 17.62 -11.35
CA ILE A 304 9.63 16.52 -12.25
C ILE A 304 11.12 16.62 -12.55
N SER A 305 11.85 15.55 -12.22
CA SER A 305 13.26 15.38 -12.50
C SER A 305 13.56 14.04 -13.16
N ASN A 306 14.38 14.05 -14.22
CA ASN A 306 14.85 12.84 -14.91
C ASN A 306 13.74 11.86 -15.34
N ALA A 307 12.57 12.40 -15.70
CA ALA A 307 11.37 11.62 -16.01
C ALA A 307 10.67 12.14 -17.27
N GLU A 308 9.70 11.37 -17.78
CA GLU A 308 8.84 11.75 -18.90
C GLU A 308 7.45 12.18 -18.42
N THR A 309 6.89 13.20 -19.07
CA THR A 309 5.47 13.58 -18.92
C THR A 309 4.72 13.48 -20.25
N ARG A 310 3.43 13.14 -20.21
CA ARG A 310 2.60 12.90 -21.40
C ARG A 310 1.15 13.34 -21.20
N ASN A 311 0.46 13.56 -22.31
CA ASN A 311 -0.98 13.75 -22.36
C ASN A 311 -1.58 13.23 -23.68
N SER A 312 -2.54 12.31 -23.61
CA SER A 312 -3.26 11.79 -24.79
C SER A 312 -4.63 12.45 -25.03
N ASN A 313 -5.03 13.40 -24.17
CA ASN A 313 -6.18 14.29 -24.36
C ASN A 313 -5.71 15.76 -24.28
N PRO A 314 -4.89 16.23 -25.24
CA PRO A 314 -4.28 17.57 -25.19
C PRO A 314 -5.30 18.72 -25.21
N THR A 315 -6.51 18.46 -25.67
CA THR A 315 -7.59 19.45 -25.72
C THR A 315 -8.30 19.64 -24.39
N ASN A 316 -8.27 18.64 -23.50
CA ASN A 316 -9.17 18.63 -22.36
C ASN A 316 -8.65 17.86 -21.12
N ALA A 317 -7.34 17.66 -20.98
CA ALA A 317 -6.72 17.11 -19.78
C ALA A 317 -5.57 18.02 -19.29
N TRP A 318 -5.64 18.51 -18.05
CA TRP A 318 -4.74 19.55 -17.52
C TRP A 318 -4.38 19.33 -16.05
N PHE A 319 -3.17 19.73 -15.67
CA PHE A 319 -2.85 20.09 -14.29
C PHE A 319 -3.33 21.53 -14.04
N VAL A 320 -4.08 21.75 -12.97
CA VAL A 320 -4.66 23.04 -12.60
C VAL A 320 -4.03 23.46 -11.27
N PHE A 321 -3.31 24.57 -11.29
CA PHE A 321 -2.72 25.20 -10.11
C PHE A 321 -3.69 26.28 -9.62
N ASP A 322 -4.34 26.03 -8.48
CA ASP A 322 -5.44 26.84 -7.94
C ASP A 322 -5.24 27.27 -6.48
N LYS A 323 -4.04 27.06 -5.92
CA LYS A 323 -3.69 27.57 -4.60
C LYS A 323 -3.78 29.11 -4.57
N ASP A 324 -4.43 29.64 -3.53
CA ASP A 324 -4.56 31.09 -3.26
C ASP A 324 -3.21 31.81 -3.02
N THR A 325 -2.11 31.08 -2.93
CA THR A 325 -0.76 31.60 -2.71
C THR A 325 0.21 31.01 -3.73
N THR A 326 1.49 31.35 -3.64
CA THR A 326 2.49 30.83 -4.57
C THR A 326 2.66 29.31 -4.45
N GLN A 327 2.61 28.63 -5.60
CA GLN A 327 3.13 27.28 -5.82
C GLN A 327 4.39 27.36 -6.65
N THR A 328 5.34 26.46 -6.39
CA THR A 328 6.58 26.36 -7.16
C THR A 328 6.53 25.17 -8.11
N ILE A 329 7.02 25.37 -9.32
CA ILE A 329 7.26 24.29 -10.29
C ILE A 329 8.76 24.13 -10.55
N SER A 330 9.27 22.91 -10.37
CA SER A 330 10.66 22.53 -10.57
C SER A 330 10.80 21.47 -11.66
N LEU A 331 11.34 21.84 -12.82
CA LEU A 331 11.52 20.93 -13.97
C LEU A 331 12.99 20.78 -14.29
N THR A 332 13.53 19.56 -14.20
CA THR A 332 14.94 19.25 -14.50
C THR A 332 15.06 18.00 -15.34
N ASN A 333 15.71 18.08 -16.51
CA ASN A 333 15.88 16.93 -17.42
C ASN A 333 14.55 16.21 -17.77
N VAL A 334 13.48 16.98 -17.96
CA VAL A 334 12.15 16.44 -18.29
C VAL A 334 12.07 16.08 -19.76
N THR A 335 11.62 14.86 -20.05
CA THR A 335 11.25 14.45 -21.41
C THR A 335 9.77 14.76 -21.64
N TYR A 336 9.46 15.53 -22.68
CA TYR A 336 8.09 15.87 -23.04
C TYR A 336 7.58 14.92 -24.13
N GLY A 337 6.82 13.89 -23.71
CA GLY A 337 6.15 12.98 -24.63
C GLY A 337 4.96 13.64 -25.34
N GLY A 338 4.21 12.87 -26.12
CA GLY A 338 3.06 13.38 -26.86
C GLY A 338 2.06 14.11 -25.94
N GLY A 339 1.68 15.33 -26.33
CA GLY A 339 0.78 16.22 -25.59
C GLY A 339 1.43 16.99 -24.44
N GLY A 340 2.72 16.74 -24.15
CA GLY A 340 3.54 17.50 -23.22
C GLY A 340 3.01 17.56 -21.80
N LEU A 341 3.38 18.65 -21.10
CA LEU A 341 2.92 19.00 -19.76
C LEU A 341 1.87 20.13 -19.86
N PRO A 342 0.57 19.81 -19.85
CA PRO A 342 -0.47 20.82 -19.89
C PRO A 342 -0.67 21.47 -18.52
N ILE A 343 -0.67 22.80 -18.48
CA ILE A 343 -0.79 23.59 -17.25
C ILE A 343 -1.88 24.65 -17.41
N VAL A 344 -2.72 24.76 -16.38
CA VAL A 344 -3.60 25.90 -16.15
C VAL A 344 -3.20 26.53 -14.82
N VAL A 345 -2.95 27.83 -14.83
CA VAL A 345 -2.86 28.65 -13.60
C VAL A 345 -4.22 29.32 -13.43
N ASP A 346 -4.92 29.01 -12.34
CA ASP A 346 -6.28 29.49 -12.11
C ASP A 346 -6.32 30.96 -11.66
N SER A 347 -7.52 31.54 -11.66
CA SER A 347 -7.75 32.92 -11.23
C SER A 347 -7.28 33.12 -9.80
N GLY A 348 -6.42 34.10 -9.57
CA GLY A 348 -5.84 34.40 -8.26
C GLY A 348 -4.65 33.54 -7.84
N ALA A 349 -4.34 32.45 -8.56
CA ALA A 349 -3.19 31.61 -8.27
C ALA A 349 -1.88 32.21 -8.80
N THR A 350 -0.77 31.91 -8.13
CA THR A 350 0.58 32.29 -8.59
C THR A 350 1.44 31.05 -8.76
N LEU A 351 1.91 30.80 -9.98
CA LEU A 351 2.86 29.73 -10.27
C LEU A 351 4.26 30.29 -10.50
N ASN A 352 5.21 29.94 -9.62
CA ASN A 352 6.60 30.34 -9.70
C ASN A 352 7.44 29.26 -10.40
N PHE A 353 7.98 29.60 -11.56
CA PHE A 353 8.84 28.69 -12.33
C PHE A 353 10.29 28.65 -11.85
N GLY A 354 10.76 29.62 -11.07
CA GLY A 354 12.18 29.72 -10.72
C GLY A 354 13.07 29.68 -11.98
N LEU A 355 13.92 28.66 -12.09
CA LEU A 355 14.80 28.41 -13.25
C LEU A 355 14.24 27.34 -14.22
N SER A 356 13.04 26.83 -13.97
CA SER A 356 12.42 25.78 -14.79
C SER A 356 12.05 26.31 -16.17
N GLU A 357 12.36 25.52 -17.20
CA GLU A 357 11.94 25.78 -18.57
C GLU A 357 10.79 24.84 -18.97
N LEU A 358 9.63 25.42 -19.26
CA LEU A 358 8.51 24.67 -19.82
C LEU A 358 8.78 24.36 -21.30
N GLY A 359 8.70 23.09 -21.66
CA GLY A 359 8.92 22.60 -23.03
C GLY A 359 7.76 21.77 -23.57
N GLY A 360 7.96 21.17 -24.75
CA GLY A 360 7.00 20.29 -25.39
C GLY A 360 5.85 21.00 -26.08
N ASN A 361 4.76 20.25 -26.33
CA ASN A 361 3.56 20.74 -27.01
C ASN A 361 2.32 20.75 -26.10
N GLY A 362 2.54 20.82 -24.78
CA GLY A 362 1.47 20.96 -23.80
C GLY A 362 0.85 22.36 -23.84
N LEU A 363 -0.46 22.44 -23.60
CA LEU A 363 -1.15 23.72 -23.49
C LEU A 363 -0.76 24.42 -22.19
N PHE A 364 -0.36 25.69 -22.26
CA PHE A 364 -0.22 26.56 -21.08
C PHE A 364 -1.31 27.63 -21.11
N THR A 365 -2.11 27.69 -20.04
CA THR A 365 -3.18 28.69 -19.90
C THR A 365 -2.99 29.46 -18.60
N LEU A 366 -2.99 30.79 -18.69
CA LEU A 366 -3.10 31.68 -17.55
C LEU A 366 -4.51 32.28 -17.56
N ARG A 367 -5.30 32.01 -16.51
CA ARG A 367 -6.60 32.66 -16.34
C ARG A 367 -6.39 34.05 -15.74
N THR A 368 -7.42 34.90 -15.86
CA THR A 368 -7.34 36.30 -15.39
C THR A 368 -7.00 36.34 -13.90
N GLY A 369 -5.99 37.11 -13.55
CA GLY A 369 -5.55 37.34 -12.17
C GLY A 369 -6.32 38.44 -11.46
#